data_AF-A0A8S8XYP1-F1
#
_entry.id   AF-A0A8S8XYP1-F1
#
_cell.length_a   1.000
_cell.length_b   1.000
_cell.length_c   1.000
_cell.angle_alpha   90.00
_cell.angle_beta   90.00
_cell.angle_gamma   90.00
#
_symmetry.space_group_name_H-M   'P 1'
#
loop_
_entity.id
_entity.type
_entity.pdbx_description
1 polymer ?
#
loop_
_entity_poly.entity_id
_entity_poly.type
_entity_poly.pdbx_seq_one_letter_code
_entity_poly.pdbx_strand_id
1 'polypeptide(L)' 'MNKLVEHLDDKALTKLRRGGHDSIKLFSAYNEATNHKGQPSVILAKTVKGWALGKGFEARNMTHQKNL' A
#
# COMPACT_ATOMS: atom_id res chain seq x y z
N MET A 1 -6.19 17.91 11.41
CA MET A 1 -5.81 17.14 10.22
C MET A 1 -5.61 18.04 8.99
N ASN A 2 -6.47 19.03 8.77
CA ASN A 2 -6.45 19.90 7.57
C ASN A 2 -5.13 20.65 7.34
N LYS A 3 -4.53 21.27 8.36
CA LYS A 3 -3.28 22.07 8.24
C LYS A 3 -2.11 21.39 7.53
N LEU A 4 -2.00 20.06 7.60
CA LEU A 4 -0.89 19.32 6.97
C LEU A 4 -1.05 19.18 5.45
N VAL A 5 -2.25 19.36 4.92
CA VAL A 5 -2.59 19.09 3.51
C VAL A 5 -3.29 20.27 2.83
N GLU A 6 -3.39 21.42 3.50
CA GLU A 6 -4.02 22.64 2.95
C GLU A 6 -3.40 23.12 1.63
N HIS A 7 -2.15 22.75 1.36
CA HIS A 7 -1.42 23.10 0.13
C HIS A 7 -1.57 22.05 -1.00
N LEU A 8 -2.27 20.94 -0.76
CA LEU A 8 -2.47 19.88 -1.74
C LEU A 8 -3.88 19.97 -2.33
N ASP A 9 -3.97 19.82 -3.65
CA ASP A 9 -5.27 19.64 -4.30
C ASP A 9 -5.80 18.21 -4.08
N ASP A 10 -7.11 18.02 -4.28
CA ASP A 10 -7.76 16.72 -4.10
C ASP A 10 -7.10 15.62 -4.96
N LYS A 11 -6.60 15.98 -6.13
CA LYS A 11 -5.89 15.04 -7.01
C LYS A 11 -4.56 14.61 -6.39
N ALA A 12 -3.81 15.49 -5.75
CA ALA A 12 -2.58 15.16 -5.05
C ALA A 12 -2.85 14.28 -3.83
N LEU A 13 -3.94 14.51 -3.11
CA LEU A 13 -4.37 13.63 -2.01
C LEU A 13 -4.60 12.19 -2.49
N THR A 14 -5.23 12.01 -3.66
CA THR A 14 -5.43 10.65 -4.22
C THR A 14 -4.14 9.95 -4.66
N LYS A 15 -3.04 10.70 -4.85
CA LYS A 15 -1.73 10.15 -5.23
C LYS A 15 -0.90 9.67 -4.04
N LEU A 16 -1.33 9.90 -2.80
CA LEU A 16 -0.62 9.42 -1.62
C LEU A 16 -0.60 7.88 -1.59
N ARG A 17 0.58 7.31 -1.80
CA ARG A 17 0.78 5.85 -1.91
C ARG A 17 0.78 5.19 -0.53
N ARG A 18 0.21 3.98 -0.46
CA ARG A 18 0.37 3.10 0.71
C ARG A 18 1.79 2.56 0.75
N GLY A 19 2.30 2.30 1.96
CA GLY A 19 3.68 1.84 2.15
C GLY A 19 4.04 0.54 1.42
N GLY A 20 3.10 -0.41 1.33
CA GLY A 20 3.31 -1.65 0.57
C GLY A 20 3.34 -1.47 -0.95
N HIS A 21 3.05 -0.25 -1.45
CA HIS A 21 3.14 0.11 -2.86
C HIS A 21 4.28 1.11 -3.12
N ASP A 22 5.20 1.29 -2.19
CA ASP A 22 6.36 2.18 -2.31
C ASP A 22 7.64 1.34 -2.25
N SER A 23 8.38 1.29 -3.36
CA SER A 23 9.55 0.43 -3.50
C SER A 23 10.69 0.82 -2.56
N ILE A 24 10.84 2.11 -2.24
CA ILE A 24 11.87 2.59 -1.30
C ILE A 24 11.56 2.07 0.10
N LYS A 25 10.29 2.12 0.51
CA LYS A 25 9.85 1.62 1.82
C LYS A 25 10.00 0.11 1.92
N LEU A 26 9.65 -0.63 0.87
CA LEU A 26 9.86 -2.07 0.82
C LEU A 26 11.35 -2.42 0.91
N PHE A 27 12.20 -1.81 0.09
CA PHE A 27 13.64 -2.05 0.13
C PHE A 27 14.22 -1.79 1.51
N SER A 28 13.85 -0.66 2.12
CA SER A 28 14.34 -0.29 3.46
C SER A 28 13.96 -1.34 4.50
N ALA A 29 12.70 -1.79 4.50
CA ALA A 29 12.22 -2.83 5.42
C ALA A 29 12.91 -4.19 5.19
N TYR A 30 13.13 -4.57 3.93
CA TYR A 30 13.86 -5.80 3.60
C TYR A 30 15.33 -5.71 4.04
N ASN A 31 16.00 -4.59 3.76
CA ASN A 31 17.38 -4.38 4.17
C ASN A 31 17.54 -4.50 5.69
N GLU A 32 16.66 -3.88 6.46
CA GLU A 32 16.66 -4.01 7.93
C GLU A 32 16.43 -5.47 8.36
N ALA A 33 15.40 -6.14 7.83
CA ALA A 33 15.08 -7.52 8.17
C ALA A 33 16.22 -8.50 7.83
N THR A 34 16.94 -8.31 6.72
CA THR A 34 18.07 -9.17 6.33
C THR A 34 19.29 -9.02 7.24
N ASN A 35 19.47 -7.83 7.81
CA ASN A 35 20.57 -7.52 8.72
C ASN A 35 20.23 -7.84 10.18
N HIS A 36 18.95 -8.00 10.51
CA HIS A 36 18.48 -8.34 11.85
C HIS A 36 18.96 -9.72 12.31
N LYS A 37 19.34 -9.85 13.59
CA LYS A 37 19.87 -11.08 14.21
C LYS A 37 19.26 -11.28 15.60
N GLY A 38 19.08 -12.55 15.98
CA GLY A 38 18.62 -12.96 17.32
C GLY A 38 17.18 -13.47 17.39
N GLN A 39 16.38 -13.23 16.34
CA GLN A 39 14.97 -13.62 16.24
C GLN A 39 14.46 -13.38 14.81
N PRO A 40 13.32 -14.00 14.42
CA PRO A 40 12.69 -13.74 13.13
C PRO A 40 12.15 -12.31 13.00
N SER A 41 12.12 -11.81 11.77
CA SER A 41 11.48 -10.54 11.39
C SER A 41 10.19 -10.78 10.59
N VAL A 42 9.16 -9.97 10.84
CA VAL A 42 7.91 -9.98 10.08
C VAL A 42 7.66 -8.58 9.52
N ILE A 43 7.48 -8.49 8.20
CA ILE A 43 7.15 -7.24 7.50
C ILE A 43 5.66 -7.24 7.16
N LEU A 44 4.90 -6.31 7.73
CA LEU A 44 3.47 -6.12 7.44
C LEU A 44 3.26 -5.04 6.38
N ALA A 45 3.32 -5.42 5.11
CA ALA A 45 3.17 -4.49 3.99
C ALA A 45 1.69 -4.12 3.75
N LYS A 46 1.33 -2.85 4.00
CA LYS A 46 -0.01 -2.32 3.74
C LYS A 46 -0.22 -2.03 2.25
N THR A 47 -1.02 -2.85 1.56
CA THR A 47 -1.30 -2.74 0.12
C THR A 47 -2.75 -2.33 -0.16
N VAL A 48 -3.10 -2.21 -1.44
CA VAL A 48 -4.48 -2.13 -1.95
C VAL A 48 -4.73 -3.41 -2.75
N LYS A 49 -5.79 -4.17 -2.43
CA LYS A 49 -6.20 -5.34 -3.20
C LYS A 49 -6.59 -4.92 -4.62
N GLY A 50 -6.07 -5.62 -5.62
CA GLY A 50 -6.35 -5.35 -7.03
C GLY A 50 -5.66 -4.12 -7.61
N TRP A 51 -4.63 -3.58 -6.93
CA TRP A 51 -3.83 -2.45 -7.44
C TRP A 51 -3.30 -2.71 -8.85
N ALA A 52 -3.38 -1.71 -9.72
CA ALA A 52 -3.01 -1.74 -11.14
C ALA A 52 -3.95 -2.54 -12.06
N LEU A 53 -5.06 -3.12 -11.55
CA LEU A 53 -6.08 -3.80 -12.35
C LEU A 53 -7.22 -2.87 -12.83
N GLY A 54 -7.12 -1.57 -12.53
CA GLY A 54 -8.09 -0.54 -12.92
C GLY A 54 -9.21 -0.31 -11.91
N LYS A 55 -9.92 0.83 -12.06
CA LYS A 55 -10.96 1.32 -11.11
C LYS A 55 -12.06 0.30 -10.78
N GLY A 56 -12.30 -0.68 -11.65
CA GLY A 56 -13.33 -1.70 -11.47
C GLY A 56 -12.97 -2.81 -10.48
N PHE A 57 -11.68 -2.99 -10.15
CA PHE A 57 -11.17 -4.11 -9.36
C PHE A 57 -10.39 -3.68 -8.12
N GLU A 58 -9.81 -2.47 -8.13
CA GLU A 58 -9.12 -1.89 -6.98
C GLU A 58 -10.05 -1.72 -5.78
N ALA A 59 -9.58 -2.17 -4.61
CA ALA A 59 -10.29 -2.12 -3.33
C ALA A 59 -11.67 -2.81 -3.31
N ARG A 60 -12.01 -3.63 -4.32
CA ARG A 60 -13.22 -4.46 -4.29
C ARG A 60 -12.91 -5.87 -3.80
N ASN A 61 -13.59 -6.30 -2.74
CA ASN A 61 -13.66 -7.70 -2.36
C ASN A 61 -14.75 -8.40 -3.18
N MET A 62 -14.57 -8.53 -4.49
CA MET A 62 -15.42 -9.42 -5.28
C MET A 62 -15.05 -10.87 -4.93
N THR A 63 -15.75 -11.45 -3.97
CA THR A 63 -15.79 -12.90 -3.74
C THR A 63 -16.47 -13.60 -4.93
N HIS A 64 -16.23 -14.91 -5.07
CA HIS A 64 -16.80 -15.82 -6.06
C HIS A 64 -18.34 -15.77 -6.13
N GLN A 65 -18.89 -14.72 -6.74
CA GLN A 65 -20.31 -14.59 -7.02
C GLN A 65 -20.48 -13.86 -8.35
N LYS A 66 -19.80 -14.36 -9.39
CA LYS A 66 -20.36 -14.28 -10.74
C LYS A 66 -21.42 -15.38 -10.81
N ASN A 67 -22.64 -15.06 -10.40
CA ASN A 67 -23.77 -15.79 -10.96
C ASN A 67 -23.91 -15.27 -12.40
N LEU A 68 -23.73 -16.17 -13.36
CA LEU A 68 -24.23 -15.98 -14.72
C LEU A 68 -25.76 -15.82 -14.68
#